data_AF-A0A558R1C3-F1
#
_entry.id   AF-A0A558R1C3-F1
#
_cell.length_a   1.000
_cell.length_b   1.000
_cell.length_c   1.000
_cell.angle_alpha   90.00
_cell.angle_beta   90.00
_cell.angle_gamma   90.00
#
_symmetry.space_group_name_H-M   'P 1'
#
loop_
_entity.id
_entity.type
_entity.pdbx_description
1 polymer ?
#
loop_
_entity_poly.entity_id
_entity_poly.type
_entity_poly.pdbx_seq_one_letter_code
_entity_poly.pdbx_strand_id
1 'polypeptide(L)' 'MGLFVRLSLPLLILAVTTGAAPARETLGLYESWAAFRDTAPPRCYAIAEPVSARVAAGRPFATIAY' A
#
# COMPACT_ATOMS: atom_id res chain seq x y z
N MET A 1 11.82 26.71 -27.85
CA MET A 1 11.79 26.96 -26.39
C MET A 1 10.39 26.86 -25.78
N GLY A 2 9.37 27.58 -26.29
CA GLY A 2 8.06 27.68 -25.63
C GLY A 2 7.16 26.43 -25.63
N LEU A 3 7.26 25.56 -26.65
CA LEU A 3 6.43 24.35 -26.74
C LEU A 3 6.90 23.24 -25.77
N PHE A 4 8.20 23.10 -25.59
CA PHE A 4 8.79 22.17 -24.61
C PHE A 4 8.37 22.52 -23.17
N VAL A 5 8.44 23.81 -22.82
CA VAL A 5 8.01 24.32 -21.51
C VAL A 5 6.52 24.06 -21.23
N ARG A 6 5.67 24.20 -22.26
CA ARG A 6 4.22 23.94 -22.17
C ARG A 6 3.88 22.47 -21.95
N LEU A 7 4.69 21.54 -22.50
CA LEU A 7 4.52 20.10 -22.29
C LEU A 7 5.08 19.61 -20.95
N SER A 8 6.15 20.24 -20.45
CA SER A 8 6.76 19.87 -19.16
C SER A 8 5.95 20.33 -17.94
N LEU A 9 5.19 21.43 -18.06
CA LEU A 9 4.41 21.97 -16.94
C LEU A 9 3.31 21.02 -16.41
N PRO A 10 2.43 20.41 -17.23
CA PRO A 10 1.43 19.48 -16.73
C PRO A 10 2.04 18.20 -16.13
N LEU A 11 3.18 17.75 -16.67
CA LEU A 11 3.90 16.59 -16.16
C LEU A 11 4.48 16.84 -14.76
N LEU A 12 5.03 18.04 -14.55
CA LEU A 12 5.55 18.47 -13.25
C LEU A 12 4.42 18.59 -12.21
N ILE A 13 3.27 19.14 -12.61
CA ILE A 13 2.08 19.23 -11.73
C ILE A 13 1.60 17.84 -11.34
N LEU A 14 1.55 16.89 -12.28
CA LEU A 14 1.12 15.52 -11.99
C LEU A 14 2.05 14.82 -10.98
N ALA A 15 3.37 15.00 -11.14
CA ALA A 15 4.38 14.42 -10.24
C ALA A 15 4.29 14.97 -8.80
N VAL A 16 3.86 16.22 -8.62
CA VAL A 16 3.68 16.82 -7.27
C VAL A 16 2.37 16.35 -6.62
N THR A 17 1.34 16.06 -7.40
CA THR A 17 0.04 15.62 -6.85
C THR A 17 0.03 14.15 -6.39
N THR A 18 0.94 13.31 -6.88
CA THR A 18 1.11 11.95 -6.37
C THR A 18 1.93 11.97 -5.08
N GLY A 19 1.36 12.50 -4.00
CA GLY A 19 1.99 12.47 -2.69
C GLY A 19 2.40 11.03 -2.33
N ALA A 20 3.66 10.82 -1.98
CA ALA A 20 4.15 9.52 -1.52
C ALA A 20 3.34 9.14 -0.28
N ALA A 21 2.50 8.09 -0.38
CA ALA A 21 1.86 7.54 0.79
C ALA A 21 2.95 7.08 1.78
N PRO A 22 2.84 7.36 3.08
CA PRO A 22 3.76 6.80 4.07
C PRO A 22 3.90 5.29 3.84
N ALA A 23 5.14 4.85 3.62
CA ALA A 23 5.42 3.44 3.44
C ALA A 23 5.09 2.72 4.74
N ARG A 24 4.27 1.68 4.63
CA ARG A 24 4.04 0.76 5.72
C ARG A 24 5.34 0.09 6.11
N GLU A 25 5.60 0.08 7.41
CA GLU A 25 6.75 -0.64 7.97
C GLU A 25 6.41 -2.11 8.16
N THR A 26 7.32 -2.98 7.71
CA THR A 26 7.20 -4.43 7.91
C THR A 26 7.83 -4.79 9.24
N LEU A 27 7.01 -5.29 10.18
CA LEU A 27 7.47 -5.67 11.51
C LEU A 27 7.98 -7.12 11.56
N GLY A 28 7.41 -7.99 10.72
CA GLY A 28 7.82 -9.39 10.63
C GLY A 28 6.74 -10.30 10.07
N LEU A 29 7.06 -11.60 10.01
CA LEU A 29 6.17 -12.69 9.60
C LEU A 29 6.19 -13.75 10.70
N TYR A 30 5.01 -14.26 11.05
CA TYR A 30 4.86 -15.39 11.95
C TYR A 30 3.76 -16.31 11.40
N GLU A 31 4.11 -17.58 11.16
CA GLU A 31 3.23 -18.53 10.47
C GLU A 31 2.69 -17.92 9.16
N SER A 32 1.38 -17.91 8.96
CA SER A 32 0.71 -17.34 7.79
C SER A 32 0.37 -15.84 7.92
N TRP A 33 0.88 -15.14 8.95
CA TRP A 33 0.54 -13.74 9.24
C TRP A 33 1.73 -12.79 9.09
N ALA A 34 1.60 -11.79 8.21
CA ALA A 34 2.54 -10.68 8.10
C ALA A 34 2.06 -9.48 8.93
N ALA A 35 2.92 -8.94 9.80
CA ALA A 35 2.64 -7.84 10.71
C ALA A 35 3.23 -6.52 10.22
N PHE A 36 2.47 -5.44 10.42
CA PHE A 36 2.74 -4.15 9.82
C PHE A 36 2.40 -2.97 10.73
N ARG A 37 3.07 -1.83 10.50
CA ARG A 37 2.79 -0.56 11.15
C ARG A 37 2.66 0.56 10.11
N ASP A 38 1.59 1.35 10.24
CA ASP A 38 1.49 2.65 9.57
C ASP A 38 1.77 3.77 10.59
N THR A 39 2.38 4.86 10.14
CA THR A 39 2.70 6.02 10.98
C THR A 39 1.60 7.07 10.99
N ALA A 40 0.76 7.14 9.95
CA ALA A 40 -0.30 8.15 9.81
C ALA A 40 -1.51 7.59 9.01
N PRO A 41 -2.63 7.27 9.66
CA PRO A 41 -2.81 7.22 11.11
C PRO A 41 -1.98 6.11 11.76
N PRO A 42 -1.58 6.24 13.04
CA PRO A 42 -0.83 5.21 13.73
C PRO A 42 -1.71 3.98 13.96
N ARG A 43 -1.37 2.87 13.30
CA ARG A 43 -2.06 1.58 13.49
C ARG A 43 -1.11 0.40 13.33
N CYS A 44 -1.37 -0.65 14.11
CA CYS A 44 -0.69 -1.94 14.03
C CYS A 44 -1.68 -3.02 13.62
N TYR A 45 -1.30 -3.87 12.68
CA TYR A 45 -2.21 -4.86 12.12
C TYR A 45 -1.46 -5.97 11.41
N ALA A 46 -2.15 -7.08 11.22
CA ALA A 46 -1.61 -8.25 10.54
C ALA A 46 -2.54 -8.72 9.43
N ILE A 47 -1.95 -9.24 8.34
CA ILE A 47 -2.66 -9.81 7.19
C ILE A 47 -2.26 -11.27 7.03
N ALA A 48 -3.22 -12.16 6.82
CA ALA A 48 -2.97 -13.58 6.53
C ALA A 48 -3.48 -14.03 5.17
N GLU A 49 -2.74 -14.99 4.61
CA GLU A 49 -3.18 -15.82 3.49
C GLU A 49 -4.26 -16.82 3.96
N PRO A 50 -5.26 -17.15 3.11
CA PRO A 50 -6.25 -18.17 3.41
C PRO A 50 -5.62 -19.55 3.68
N VAL A 51 -6.16 -20.26 4.67
CA VAL A 51 -5.73 -21.64 5.02
C VAL A 51 -6.09 -22.67 3.93
N SER A 52 -7.08 -22.36 3.08
CA SER A 52 -7.42 -23.22 1.93
C SER A 52 -7.77 -22.40 0.69
N ALA A 53 -7.20 -22.77 -0.45
CA ALA A 53 -7.51 -22.17 -1.75
C ALA A 53 -8.91 -22.53 -2.29
N ARG A 54 -9.66 -23.38 -1.57
CA ARG A 54 -10.95 -23.92 -2.04
C ARG A 54 -12.13 -22.97 -1.80
N VAL A 55 -11.90 -21.83 -1.16
CA VAL A 55 -12.92 -20.80 -0.93
C VAL A 55 -12.85 -19.72 -2.01
N ALA A 56 -13.68 -19.92 -3.03
CA ALA A 56 -14.28 -18.93 -3.94
C ALA A 56 -13.37 -18.13 -4.90
N ALA A 57 -13.93 -17.84 -6.08
CA ALA A 57 -13.35 -16.94 -7.07
C ALA A 57 -12.98 -15.59 -6.44
N GLY A 58 -11.69 -15.34 -6.24
CA GLY A 58 -11.16 -14.14 -5.60
C GLY A 58 -9.78 -14.37 -4.99
N ARG A 59 -9.08 -13.31 -4.57
CA ARG A 59 -7.82 -13.38 -3.81
C ARG A 59 -8.12 -13.02 -2.34
N PRO A 60 -8.73 -13.92 -1.54
CA PRO A 60 -9.15 -13.59 -0.18
C PRO A 60 -7.95 -13.39 0.75
N PHE A 61 -8.17 -12.65 1.84
CA PHE A 61 -7.23 -12.43 2.93
C PHE A 61 -7.98 -12.14 4.23
N ALA A 62 -7.36 -12.39 5.38
CA ALA A 62 -7.86 -11.96 6.68
C ALA A 62 -7.01 -10.80 7.21
N THR A 63 -7.61 -9.87 7.95
CA THR A 63 -6.89 -8.79 8.64
C THR A 63 -7.36 -8.67 10.08
N ILE A 64 -6.43 -8.38 10.99
CA ILE A 64 -6.73 -8.06 12.39
C ILE A 64 -6.00 -6.75 12.72
N ALA A 65 -6.69 -5.82 13.37
CA ALA A 65 -6.16 -4.55 13.82
C ALA A 65 -6.74 -4.21 15.20
N TYR A 66 -5.99 -3.44 16.00
CA TYR A 66 -6.44 -2.83 17.25
C TYR A 66 -6.57 -1.32 17.04
#